data_AF-A0A929E8I3-F1
#
_entry.id   AF-A0A929E8I3-F1
#
_cell.length_a   1.000
_cell.length_b   1.000
_cell.length_c   1.000
_cell.angle_alpha   90.00
_cell.angle_beta   90.00
_cell.angle_gamma   90.00
#
_symmetry.space_group_name_H-M   'P 1'
#
loop_
_entity.id
_entity.type
_entity.pdbx_description
1 polymer ?
#
loop_
_entity_poly.entity_id
_entity_poly.type
_entity_poly.pdbx_seq_one_letter_code
_entity_poly.pdbx_strand_id
1 'polypeptide(L)'
;ASSSEQMNATAQQLSSSTQQISRGSSTQAERVEETAKIIGTMTKAVDDIATNSQTAKETSSEASEIAQIGRESVNKSVQKMEQIYQSVNASAEVIQTLGERSKEITQILDVITNITDQTNLLALNAAIEAARAGEHGRGFAVVAEEVKNLAEDSKEAADRINIIIKEIQTNTGKAVESMSQGTKEVSEGKEIVDKAGEALGQVAVMSQKTAELVEDISFATEQQKAGTEMVAAAIDEIATIAEESASASQESASGVEELTASMEEMTSGAQELSETAEMLHTSIGSFRVSGQHPSRTVNRPSKTRERLNRKDATELPEKVAASLRERGIKIDEGEV
;
A
#
# COMPACT_ATOMS: atom_id res chain seq x y z
N ALA A 1 20.58 -20.21 -70.67
CA ALA A 1 21.53 -19.46 -69.84
C ALA A 1 20.81 -18.43 -68.96
N SER A 2 20.35 -17.28 -69.49
CA SER A 2 19.81 -16.18 -68.66
C SER A 2 18.65 -16.55 -67.71
N SER A 3 17.67 -17.35 -68.13
CA SER A 3 16.56 -17.75 -67.23
C SER A 3 17.01 -18.70 -66.11
N SER A 4 17.99 -19.57 -66.38
CA SER A 4 18.51 -20.51 -65.38
C SER A 4 19.37 -19.82 -64.33
N GLU A 5 20.21 -18.88 -64.76
CA GLU A 5 20.99 -18.01 -63.89
C GLU A 5 20.10 -17.17 -62.97
N GLN A 6 19.01 -16.61 -63.53
CA GLN A 6 18.05 -15.82 -62.75
C GLN A 6 17.30 -16.66 -61.70
N MET A 7 16.95 -17.91 -62.03
CA MET A 7 16.28 -18.80 -61.08
C MET A 7 17.24 -19.27 -59.98
N ASN A 8 18.51 -19.53 -60.30
CA ASN A 8 19.54 -19.85 -59.30
C ASN A 8 19.77 -18.68 -58.33
N ALA A 9 19.85 -17.44 -58.84
CA ALA A 9 19.92 -16.25 -57.99
C ALA A 9 18.70 -16.12 -57.06
N THR A 10 17.50 -16.45 -57.57
CA THR A 10 16.27 -16.46 -56.76
C THR A 10 16.29 -17.54 -55.69
N ALA A 11 16.78 -18.74 -56.02
CA ALA A 11 16.94 -19.84 -55.07
C ALA A 11 17.94 -19.49 -53.94
N GLN A 12 19.07 -18.86 -54.27
CA GLN A 12 20.03 -18.36 -53.27
C GLN A 12 19.39 -17.30 -52.34
N GLN A 13 18.61 -16.37 -52.90
CA GLN A 13 17.89 -15.37 -52.10
C GLN A 13 16.85 -16.03 -51.18
N LEU A 14 16.14 -17.04 -51.68
CA LEU A 14 15.17 -17.79 -50.89
C LEU A 14 15.86 -18.58 -49.77
N SER A 15 16.97 -19.25 -50.06
CA SER A 15 17.81 -19.93 -49.06
C SER A 15 18.24 -19.00 -47.92
N SER A 16 18.76 -17.81 -48.28
CA SER A 16 19.15 -16.81 -47.29
C SER A 16 17.97 -16.33 -46.44
N SER A 17 16.80 -16.12 -47.07
CA SER A 17 15.59 -15.69 -46.36
C SER A 17 15.11 -16.77 -45.40
N THR A 18 15.10 -18.02 -45.83
CA THR A 18 14.74 -19.19 -45.01
C THR A 18 15.68 -19.37 -43.82
N GLN A 19 17.00 -19.22 -44.01
CA GLN A 19 17.95 -19.25 -42.90
C GLN A 19 17.71 -18.11 -41.90
N GLN A 20 17.33 -16.92 -42.39
CA GLN A 20 17.00 -15.81 -41.52
C GLN A 20 15.73 -16.08 -40.71
N ILE A 21 14.68 -16.64 -41.31
CA ILE A 21 13.43 -17.01 -40.61
C ILE A 21 13.71 -18.11 -39.58
N SER A 22 14.48 -19.14 -39.93
CA SER A 22 14.88 -20.21 -39.00
C SER A 22 15.62 -19.67 -37.78
N ARG A 23 16.62 -18.79 -37.99
CA ARG A 23 17.33 -18.11 -36.88
C ARG A 23 16.40 -17.25 -36.05
N GLY A 24 15.51 -16.48 -36.69
CA GLY A 24 14.51 -15.66 -36.01
C GLY A 24 13.56 -16.49 -35.14
N SER A 25 13.10 -17.63 -35.66
CA SER A 25 12.23 -18.57 -34.95
C SER A 25 12.94 -19.18 -33.73
N SER A 26 14.21 -19.56 -33.88
CA SER A 26 15.03 -20.06 -32.75
C SER A 26 15.21 -19.01 -31.66
N THR A 27 15.52 -17.75 -32.03
CA THR A 27 15.63 -16.65 -31.06
C THR A 27 14.27 -16.35 -30.40
N GLN A 28 13.17 -16.46 -31.15
CA GLN A 28 11.83 -16.28 -30.61
C GLN A 28 11.49 -17.36 -29.58
N ALA A 29 11.82 -18.63 -29.83
CA ALA A 29 11.63 -19.73 -28.89
C ALA A 29 12.41 -19.50 -27.57
N GLU A 30 13.67 -19.07 -27.65
CA GLU A 30 14.46 -18.72 -26.46
C GLU A 30 13.81 -17.59 -25.63
N ARG A 31 13.30 -16.55 -26.31
CA ARG A 31 12.61 -15.42 -25.65
C ARG A 31 11.27 -15.82 -25.03
N VAL A 32 10.55 -16.73 -25.67
CA VAL A 32 9.32 -17.32 -25.14
C VAL A 32 9.61 -18.07 -23.84
N GLU A 33 10.64 -18.92 -23.81
CA GLU A 33 11.02 -19.67 -22.61
C GLU A 33 11.43 -18.73 -21.45
N GLU A 34 12.22 -17.70 -21.74
CA GLU A 34 12.60 -16.67 -20.77
C GLU A 34 11.35 -15.95 -20.22
N THR A 35 10.42 -15.57 -21.10
CA THR A 35 9.19 -14.86 -20.71
C THR A 35 8.25 -15.75 -19.90
N ALA A 36 8.10 -17.03 -20.28
CA ALA A 36 7.29 -18.00 -19.54
C ALA A 36 7.80 -18.17 -18.11
N LYS A 37 9.12 -18.19 -17.91
CA LYS A 37 9.72 -18.22 -16.56
C LYS A 37 9.37 -16.96 -15.75
N ILE A 38 9.45 -15.78 -16.37
CA ILE A 38 9.07 -14.52 -15.72
C ILE A 38 7.59 -14.55 -15.32
N ILE A 39 6.71 -15.00 -16.20
CA ILE A 39 5.27 -15.13 -15.92
C ILE A 39 5.03 -16.09 -14.75
N GLY A 40 5.71 -17.24 -14.70
CA GLY A 40 5.63 -18.15 -13.56
C GLY A 40 6.03 -17.48 -12.24
N THR A 41 7.05 -16.63 -12.25
CA THR A 41 7.42 -15.84 -11.05
C THR A 41 6.40 -14.76 -10.71
N MET A 42 5.76 -14.14 -11.71
CA MET A 42 4.70 -13.15 -11.48
C MET A 42 3.45 -13.80 -10.89
N THR A 43 3.02 -14.97 -11.37
CA THR A 43 1.89 -15.72 -10.79
C THR A 43 2.11 -15.99 -9.31
N LYS A 44 3.32 -16.46 -8.94
CA LYS A 44 3.66 -16.68 -7.54
C LYS A 44 3.62 -15.39 -6.72
N ALA A 45 4.16 -14.29 -7.24
CA ALA A 45 4.14 -13.00 -6.56
C ALA A 45 2.70 -12.48 -6.35
N VAL A 46 1.80 -12.70 -7.32
CA VAL A 46 0.37 -12.37 -7.21
C VAL A 46 -0.30 -13.19 -6.09
N ASP A 47 -0.04 -14.50 -6.02
CA ASP A 47 -0.57 -15.35 -4.94
C ASP A 47 -0.03 -14.95 -3.55
N ASP A 48 1.25 -14.58 -3.46
CA ASP A 48 1.87 -14.08 -2.23
C ASP A 48 1.22 -12.75 -1.80
N ILE A 49 0.95 -11.83 -2.73
CA ILE A 49 0.25 -10.57 -2.45
C ILE A 49 -1.18 -10.84 -1.97
N ALA A 50 -1.91 -11.77 -2.59
CA ALA A 50 -3.26 -12.13 -2.18
C ALA A 50 -3.29 -12.66 -0.73
N THR A 51 -2.36 -13.56 -0.40
CA THR A 51 -2.23 -14.14 0.95
C THR A 51 -1.86 -13.08 1.99
N ASN A 52 -0.91 -12.20 1.66
CA ASN A 52 -0.50 -11.11 2.55
C ASN A 52 -1.61 -10.08 2.75
N SER A 53 -2.39 -9.80 1.71
CA SER A 53 -3.56 -8.90 1.79
C SER A 53 -4.62 -9.49 2.72
N GLN A 54 -4.95 -10.78 2.58
CA GLN A 54 -5.89 -11.44 3.47
C GLN A 54 -5.43 -11.37 4.94
N THR A 55 -4.15 -11.67 5.20
CA THR A 55 -3.58 -11.57 6.55
C THR A 55 -3.64 -10.13 7.09
N ALA A 56 -3.31 -9.13 6.26
CA ALA A 56 -3.38 -7.73 6.64
C ALA A 56 -4.81 -7.26 6.96
N LYS A 57 -5.82 -7.79 6.25
CA LYS A 57 -7.24 -7.53 6.54
C LYS A 57 -7.63 -8.05 7.92
N GLU A 58 -7.26 -9.30 8.22
CA GLU A 58 -7.54 -9.95 9.50
C GLU A 58 -6.87 -9.20 10.66
N THR A 59 -5.57 -8.89 10.55
CA THR A 59 -4.85 -8.13 11.57
C THR A 59 -5.41 -6.72 11.75
N SER A 60 -5.84 -6.05 10.67
CA SER A 60 -6.47 -4.73 10.77
C SER A 60 -7.83 -4.80 11.49
N SER A 61 -8.62 -5.84 11.22
CA SER A 61 -9.90 -6.06 11.91
C SER A 61 -9.69 -6.31 13.40
N GLU A 62 -8.73 -7.18 13.75
CA GLU A 62 -8.37 -7.47 15.14
C GLU A 62 -7.87 -6.22 15.87
N ALA A 63 -7.01 -5.42 15.22
CA ALA A 63 -6.51 -4.16 15.78
C ALA A 63 -7.66 -3.15 16.04
N SER A 64 -8.66 -3.10 15.15
CA SER A 64 -9.85 -2.26 15.34
C SER A 64 -10.68 -2.72 16.55
N GLU A 65 -10.90 -4.02 16.68
CA GLU A 65 -11.62 -4.60 17.82
C GLU A 65 -10.90 -4.34 19.15
N ILE A 66 -9.58 -4.58 19.21
CA ILE A 66 -8.76 -4.32 20.40
C ILE A 66 -8.81 -2.82 20.76
N ALA A 67 -8.71 -1.93 19.77
CA ALA A 67 -8.80 -0.50 20.01
C ALA A 67 -10.18 -0.10 20.57
N GLN A 68 -11.26 -0.71 20.10
CA GLN A 68 -12.60 -0.48 20.62
C GLN A 68 -12.77 -0.97 22.07
N ILE A 69 -12.30 -2.19 22.38
CA ILE A 69 -12.30 -2.73 23.75
C ILE A 69 -11.45 -1.85 24.68
N GLY A 70 -10.29 -1.39 24.20
CA GLY A 70 -9.44 -0.45 24.91
C GLY A 70 -10.17 0.84 25.22
N ARG A 71 -10.88 1.41 24.25
CA ARG A 71 -11.66 2.65 24.41
C ARG A 71 -12.79 2.49 25.44
N GLU A 72 -13.48 1.36 25.45
CA GLU A 72 -14.48 1.06 26.49
C GLU A 72 -13.84 0.97 27.89
N SER A 73 -12.66 0.37 27.99
CA SER A 73 -11.91 0.27 29.25
C SER A 73 -11.43 1.64 29.75
N VAL A 74 -11.01 2.51 28.83
CA VAL A 74 -10.70 3.91 29.13
C VAL A 74 -11.94 4.65 29.62
N ASN A 75 -13.09 4.54 28.94
CA ASN A 75 -14.33 5.18 29.37
C ASN A 75 -14.75 4.76 30.80
N LYS A 76 -14.58 3.48 31.14
CA LYS A 76 -14.79 2.99 32.51
C LYS A 76 -13.81 3.62 33.50
N SER A 77 -12.55 3.80 33.11
CA SER A 77 -11.54 4.48 33.92
C SER A 77 -11.88 5.96 34.15
N VAL A 78 -12.38 6.68 33.14
CA VAL A 78 -12.85 8.07 33.28
C VAL A 78 -13.99 8.16 34.30
N GLN A 79 -14.98 7.27 34.21
CA GLN A 79 -16.08 7.20 35.18
C GLN A 79 -15.58 6.92 36.60
N LYS A 80 -14.54 6.08 36.75
CA LYS A 80 -13.93 5.79 38.05
C LYS A 80 -13.15 6.98 38.59
N MET A 81 -12.43 7.72 37.75
CA MET A 81 -11.77 8.97 38.16
C MET A 81 -12.78 10.01 38.64
N GLU A 82 -13.93 10.12 37.98
CA GLU A 82 -15.02 11.00 38.42
C GLU A 82 -15.56 10.60 39.80
N GLN A 83 -15.73 9.29 40.06
CA GLN A 83 -16.13 8.80 41.39
C GLN A 83 -15.07 9.10 42.47
N ILE A 84 -13.79 8.98 42.14
CA ILE A 84 -12.68 9.32 43.05
C ILE A 84 -12.71 10.82 43.34
N TYR A 85 -12.85 11.66 42.32
CA TYR A 85 -12.96 13.11 42.46
C TYR A 85 -14.07 13.52 43.44
N GLN A 86 -15.26 12.93 43.28
CA GLN A 86 -16.40 13.16 44.19
C GLN A 86 -16.09 12.72 45.62
N SER A 87 -15.46 11.56 45.80
CA SER A 87 -15.09 11.02 47.12
C SER A 87 -14.05 11.89 47.84
N VAL A 88 -13.05 12.39 47.11
CA VAL A 88 -12.02 13.30 47.65
C VAL A 88 -12.66 14.63 48.07
N ASN A 89 -13.53 15.21 47.25
CA ASN A 89 -14.24 16.44 47.59
C ASN A 89 -15.15 16.27 48.82
N ALA A 90 -15.91 15.17 48.89
CA ALA A 90 -16.73 14.87 50.07
C ALA A 90 -15.88 14.72 51.34
N SER A 91 -14.70 14.08 51.23
CA SER A 91 -13.76 13.96 52.34
C SER A 91 -13.20 15.32 52.77
N ALA A 92 -12.89 16.20 51.81
CA ALA A 92 -12.43 17.55 52.09
C ALA A 92 -13.48 18.36 52.86
N GLU A 93 -14.76 18.25 52.52
CA GLU A 93 -15.87 18.92 53.22
C GLU A 93 -16.01 18.45 54.68
N VAL A 94 -15.91 17.14 54.91
CA VAL A 94 -15.96 16.56 56.28
C VAL A 94 -14.77 17.05 57.12
N ILE A 95 -13.57 17.09 56.54
CA ILE A 95 -12.36 17.55 57.23
C ILE A 95 -12.44 19.06 57.51
N GLN A 96 -12.98 19.85 56.59
CA GLN A 96 -13.21 21.27 56.81
C GLN A 96 -14.18 21.51 57.97
N THR A 97 -15.28 20.75 58.01
CA THR A 97 -16.24 20.79 59.13
C THR A 97 -15.57 20.43 60.45
N LEU A 98 -14.69 19.42 60.47
CA LEU A 98 -13.90 19.08 61.66
C LEU A 98 -13.03 20.26 62.11
N GLY A 99 -12.38 20.95 61.17
CA GLY A 99 -11.59 22.14 61.47
C GLY A 99 -12.40 23.28 62.09
N GLU A 100 -13.64 23.49 61.63
CA GLU A 100 -14.57 24.46 62.22
C GLU A 100 -14.99 24.05 63.63
N ARG A 101 -15.35 22.78 63.85
CA ARG A 101 -15.67 22.25 65.19
C ARG A 101 -14.51 22.34 66.16
N SER A 102 -13.28 22.09 65.70
CA SER A 102 -12.09 22.25 66.53
C SER A 102 -11.87 23.71 66.95
N LYS A 103 -12.25 24.70 66.10
CA LYS A 103 -12.20 26.13 66.48
C LYS A 103 -13.25 26.47 67.54
N GLU A 104 -14.47 25.94 67.40
CA GLU A 104 -15.53 26.09 68.41
C GLU A 104 -15.09 25.52 69.77
N ILE A 105 -14.42 24.36 69.79
CA ILE A 105 -13.90 23.76 71.03
C ILE A 105 -12.84 24.67 71.67
N THR A 106 -11.94 25.27 70.88
CA THR A 106 -10.97 26.25 71.42
C THR A 106 -11.67 27.41 72.13
N GLN A 107 -12.73 27.96 71.55
CA GLN A 107 -13.50 29.04 72.18
C GLN A 107 -14.15 28.61 73.50
N ILE A 108 -14.66 27.38 73.57
CA ILE A 108 -15.22 26.82 74.80
C ILE A 108 -14.14 26.64 75.86
N LEU A 109 -12.95 26.15 75.47
CA LEU A 109 -11.82 26.00 76.39
C LEU A 109 -11.37 27.35 76.95
N ASP A 110 -11.33 28.40 76.15
CA ASP A 110 -11.02 29.76 76.63
C ASP A 110 -12.03 30.23 77.70
N VAL A 111 -13.32 29.92 77.52
CA VAL A 111 -14.35 30.20 78.54
C VAL A 111 -14.13 29.36 79.81
N ILE A 112 -13.81 28.08 79.69
CA ILE A 112 -13.53 27.20 80.83
C ILE A 112 -12.32 27.72 81.61
N THR A 113 -11.22 28.07 80.94
CA THR A 113 -10.03 28.63 81.60
C THR A 113 -10.34 29.94 82.32
N ASN A 114 -11.19 30.80 81.75
CA ASN A 114 -11.67 32.01 82.45
C ASN A 114 -12.51 31.67 83.69
N ILE A 115 -13.37 30.65 83.61
CA ILE A 115 -14.19 30.20 84.76
C ILE A 115 -13.31 29.59 85.85
N THR A 116 -12.31 28.77 85.51
CA THR A 116 -11.40 28.17 86.50
C THR A 116 -10.54 29.24 87.16
N ASP A 117 -10.05 30.23 86.42
CA ASP A 117 -9.33 31.38 86.99
C ASP A 117 -10.21 32.23 87.93
N GLN A 118 -11.46 32.48 87.56
CA GLN A 118 -12.43 33.15 88.44
C GLN A 118 -12.75 32.32 89.69
N THR A 119 -12.92 31.01 89.54
CA THR A 119 -13.22 30.09 90.65
C THR A 119 -12.04 30.02 91.61
N ASN A 120 -10.81 29.99 91.09
CA ASN A 120 -9.58 30.05 91.88
C ASN A 120 -9.49 31.35 92.68
N LEU A 121 -9.79 32.49 92.05
CA LEU A 121 -9.84 33.80 92.75
C LEU A 121 -10.94 33.85 93.82
N LEU A 122 -12.11 33.28 93.55
CA LEU A 122 -13.21 33.19 94.53
C LEU A 122 -12.84 32.29 95.72
N ALA A 123 -12.22 31.15 95.44
CA ALA A 123 -11.72 30.22 96.46
C ALA A 123 -10.65 30.87 97.34
N LEU A 124 -9.72 31.61 96.74
CA LEU A 124 -8.71 32.38 97.47
C LEU A 124 -9.34 33.43 98.38
N ASN A 125 -10.33 34.19 97.88
CA ASN A 125 -11.05 35.18 98.68
C ASN A 125 -11.82 34.52 99.84
N ALA A 126 -12.43 33.35 99.61
CA ALA A 126 -13.10 32.58 100.64
C ALA A 126 -12.12 32.04 101.69
N ALA A 127 -10.93 31.58 101.29
CA ALA A 127 -9.88 31.13 102.20
C ALA A 127 -9.38 32.29 103.08
N ILE A 128 -9.21 33.49 102.51
CA ILE A 128 -8.84 34.71 103.25
C ILE A 128 -9.92 35.06 104.29
N GLU A 129 -11.19 35.07 103.91
CA GLU A 129 -12.28 35.43 104.83
C GLU A 129 -12.50 34.35 105.90
N ALA A 130 -12.30 33.07 105.56
CA ALA A 130 -12.31 31.96 106.51
C ALA A 130 -11.17 32.08 107.54
N ALA A 131 -9.96 32.47 107.11
CA ALA A 131 -8.85 32.75 108.02
C ALA A 131 -9.16 33.96 108.93
N ARG A 132 -9.87 34.96 108.41
CA ARG A 132 -10.29 36.16 109.15
C ARG A 132 -11.33 35.87 110.23
N ALA A 133 -12.20 34.89 110.02
CA ALA A 133 -13.20 34.43 111.00
C ALA A 133 -12.62 33.57 112.15
N GLY A 134 -11.32 33.27 112.13
CA GLY A 134 -10.62 32.54 113.20
C GLY A 134 -11.16 31.12 113.40
N GLU A 135 -11.38 30.72 114.66
CA GLU A 135 -11.84 29.37 115.02
C GLU A 135 -13.21 29.00 114.40
N HIS A 136 -14.08 29.98 114.13
CA HIS A 136 -15.38 29.74 113.48
C HIS A 136 -15.29 29.50 111.97
N GLY A 137 -14.18 29.89 111.33
CA GLY A 137 -13.96 29.75 109.89
C GLY A 137 -13.23 28.48 109.46
N ARG A 138 -12.77 27.65 110.41
CA ARG A 138 -11.94 26.45 110.13
C ARG A 138 -12.55 25.48 109.11
N GLY A 139 -13.85 25.20 109.21
CA GLY A 139 -14.55 24.33 108.25
C GLY A 139 -14.66 24.95 106.86
N PHE A 140 -14.87 26.26 106.78
CA PHE A 140 -14.92 27.00 105.52
C PHE A 140 -13.54 27.11 104.85
N ALA A 141 -12.46 27.21 105.62
CA ALA A 141 -11.10 27.26 105.10
C ALA A 141 -10.73 25.95 104.37
N VAL A 142 -11.12 24.79 104.90
CA VAL A 142 -10.89 23.49 104.25
C VAL A 142 -11.65 23.39 102.92
N VAL A 143 -12.92 23.83 102.90
CA VAL A 143 -13.72 23.84 101.67
C VAL A 143 -13.13 24.81 100.64
N ALA A 144 -12.67 25.98 101.06
CA ALA A 144 -12.05 26.95 100.17
C ALA A 144 -10.75 26.43 99.54
N GLU A 145 -9.89 25.73 100.30
CA GLU A 145 -8.67 25.10 99.75
C GLU A 145 -9.02 23.97 98.77
N GLU A 146 -10.03 23.15 99.07
CA GLU A 146 -10.48 22.08 98.16
C GLU A 146 -11.04 22.65 96.84
N VAL A 147 -11.80 23.74 96.89
CA VAL A 147 -12.30 24.43 95.69
C VAL A 147 -11.14 25.05 94.90
N LYS A 148 -10.11 25.57 95.58
CA LYS A 148 -8.90 26.10 94.94
C LYS A 148 -8.17 25.00 94.17
N ASN A 149 -7.92 23.86 94.82
CA ASN A 149 -7.26 22.71 94.21
C ASN A 149 -8.07 22.20 93.00
N LEU A 150 -9.39 22.09 93.13
CA LEU A 150 -10.26 21.67 92.03
C LEU A 150 -10.22 22.64 90.84
N ALA A 151 -10.11 23.95 91.09
CA ALA A 151 -9.96 24.97 90.06
C ALA A 151 -8.60 24.87 89.35
N GLU A 152 -7.51 24.62 90.09
CA GLU A 152 -6.17 24.39 89.54
C GLU A 152 -6.12 23.11 88.69
N ASP A 153 -6.67 21.99 89.18
CA ASP A 153 -6.77 20.72 88.44
C ASP A 153 -7.60 20.88 87.16
N SER A 154 -8.71 21.62 87.24
CA SER A 154 -9.58 21.89 86.08
C SER A 154 -8.87 22.75 85.03
N LYS A 155 -8.03 23.70 85.46
CA LYS A 155 -7.20 24.52 84.56
C LYS A 155 -6.15 23.68 83.86
N GLU A 156 -5.44 22.83 84.60
CA GLU A 156 -4.44 21.92 84.00
C GLU A 156 -5.09 20.97 82.98
N ALA A 157 -6.28 20.43 83.30
CA ALA A 157 -7.03 19.61 82.36
C ALA A 157 -7.44 20.39 81.09
N ALA A 158 -7.92 21.62 81.23
CA ALA A 158 -8.26 22.49 80.11
C ALA A 158 -7.05 22.79 79.22
N ASP A 159 -5.89 23.07 79.81
CA ASP A 159 -4.63 23.30 79.07
C ASP A 159 -4.17 22.06 78.29
N ARG A 160 -4.28 20.86 78.90
CA ARG A 160 -3.99 19.60 78.20
C ARG A 160 -4.93 19.37 77.01
N ILE A 161 -6.23 19.65 77.17
CA ILE A 161 -7.20 19.54 76.06
C ILE A 161 -6.86 20.56 74.96
N ASN A 162 -6.45 21.78 75.32
CA ASN A 162 -6.06 22.81 74.35
C ASN A 162 -4.88 22.36 73.48
N ILE A 163 -3.88 21.69 74.07
CA ILE A 163 -2.75 21.11 73.30
C ILE A 163 -3.25 20.08 72.28
N ILE A 164 -4.12 19.15 72.69
CA ILE A 164 -4.69 18.13 71.81
C ILE A 164 -5.50 18.78 70.67
N ILE A 165 -6.31 19.81 70.97
CA ILE A 165 -7.10 20.51 69.96
C ILE A 165 -6.21 21.26 68.96
N LYS A 166 -5.11 21.87 69.39
CA LYS A 166 -4.13 22.50 68.48
C LYS A 166 -3.46 21.47 67.56
N GLU A 167 -3.17 20.28 68.08
CA GLU A 167 -2.64 19.19 67.27
C GLU A 167 -3.68 18.72 66.23
N ILE A 168 -4.94 18.55 66.64
CA ILE A 168 -6.05 18.24 65.72
C ILE A 168 -6.16 19.29 64.63
N GLN A 169 -6.20 20.58 64.97
CA GLN A 169 -6.26 21.68 63.99
C GLN A 169 -5.09 21.64 62.99
N THR A 170 -3.88 21.38 63.48
CA THR A 170 -2.69 21.25 62.63
C THR A 170 -2.80 20.07 61.67
N ASN A 171 -3.23 18.91 62.16
CA ASN A 171 -3.41 17.71 61.34
C ASN A 171 -4.56 17.85 60.35
N THR A 172 -5.66 18.51 60.74
CA THR A 172 -6.75 18.87 59.84
C THR A 172 -6.27 19.79 58.72
N GLY A 173 -5.46 20.81 59.03
CA GLY A 173 -4.88 21.70 58.01
C GLY A 173 -4.04 20.95 56.98
N LYS A 174 -3.16 20.05 57.43
CA LYS A 174 -2.37 19.18 56.55
C LYS A 174 -3.26 18.25 55.69
N ALA A 175 -4.34 17.75 56.26
CA ALA A 175 -5.28 16.88 55.55
C ALA A 175 -6.03 17.65 54.44
N VAL A 176 -6.44 18.90 54.69
CA VAL A 176 -7.05 19.77 53.66
C VAL A 176 -6.07 20.03 52.51
N GLU A 177 -4.81 20.38 52.82
CA GLU A 177 -3.78 20.58 51.79
C GLU A 177 -3.56 19.31 50.95
N SER A 178 -3.47 18.16 51.61
CA SER A 178 -3.33 16.86 50.93
C SER A 178 -4.52 16.52 50.04
N MET A 179 -5.75 16.81 50.48
CA MET A 179 -6.96 16.61 49.67
C MET A 179 -7.01 17.56 48.48
N SER A 180 -6.59 18.82 48.65
CA SER A 180 -6.48 19.78 47.54
C SER A 180 -5.49 19.31 46.48
N GLN A 181 -4.34 18.77 46.90
CA GLN A 181 -3.36 18.19 46.00
C GLN A 181 -3.92 16.94 45.29
N GLY A 182 -4.57 16.04 46.03
CA GLY A 182 -5.21 14.85 45.46
C GLY A 182 -6.29 15.19 44.43
N THR A 183 -7.07 16.25 44.66
CA THR A 183 -8.08 16.74 43.72
C THR A 183 -7.44 17.18 42.39
N LYS A 184 -6.29 17.86 42.47
CA LYS A 184 -5.53 18.28 41.29
C LYS A 184 -4.99 17.07 40.52
N GLU A 185 -4.40 16.11 41.22
CA GLU A 185 -3.85 14.88 40.61
C GLU A 185 -4.93 14.05 39.91
N VAL A 186 -6.13 13.94 40.50
CA VAL A 186 -7.26 13.26 39.86
C VAL A 186 -7.72 14.00 38.60
N SER A 187 -7.74 15.34 38.62
CA SER A 187 -8.08 16.14 37.45
C SER A 187 -7.07 15.97 36.31
N GLU A 188 -5.77 16.00 36.62
CA GLU A 188 -4.71 15.75 35.64
C GLU A 188 -4.77 14.30 35.10
N GLY A 189 -5.03 13.33 35.99
CA GLY A 189 -5.22 11.93 35.63
C GLY A 189 -6.40 11.72 34.67
N LYS A 190 -7.52 12.43 34.88
CA LYS A 190 -8.67 12.40 33.97
C LYS A 190 -8.30 12.88 32.57
N GLU A 191 -7.57 13.99 32.45
CA GLU A 191 -7.13 14.52 31.15
C GLU A 191 -6.21 13.54 30.39
N ILE A 192 -5.30 12.87 31.10
CA ILE A 192 -4.42 11.86 30.50
C ILE A 192 -5.22 10.67 29.98
N VAL A 193 -6.18 10.18 30.77
CA VAL A 193 -7.04 9.05 30.42
C VAL A 193 -7.92 9.40 29.21
N ASP A 194 -8.48 10.61 29.16
CA ASP A 194 -9.27 11.09 28.02
C ASP A 194 -8.43 11.10 26.72
N LYS A 195 -7.20 11.63 26.76
CA LYS A 195 -6.26 11.61 25.61
C LYS A 195 -5.93 10.19 25.15
N ALA A 196 -5.78 9.24 26.08
CA ALA A 196 -5.58 7.84 25.73
C ALA A 196 -6.80 7.25 25.01
N GLY A 197 -8.01 7.65 25.40
CA GLY A 197 -9.26 7.27 24.73
C GLY A 197 -9.37 7.82 23.31
N GLU A 198 -8.97 9.07 23.10
CA GLU A 198 -8.89 9.68 21.77
C GLU A 198 -7.88 8.96 20.87
N ALA A 199 -6.69 8.63 21.39
CA ALA A 199 -5.66 7.91 20.65
C ALA A 199 -6.16 6.52 20.21
N LEU A 200 -6.84 5.78 21.09
CA LEU A 200 -7.47 4.50 20.75
C LEU A 200 -8.56 4.66 19.68
N GLY A 201 -9.33 5.76 19.75
CA GLY A 201 -10.28 6.11 18.68
C GLY A 201 -9.60 6.32 17.33
N GLN A 202 -8.46 7.01 17.29
CA GLN A 202 -7.68 7.19 16.06
C GLN A 202 -7.13 5.86 15.53
N VAL A 203 -6.64 4.97 16.41
CA VAL A 203 -6.18 3.62 16.02
C VAL A 203 -7.31 2.85 15.35
N ALA A 204 -8.52 2.83 15.91
CA ALA A 204 -9.67 2.14 15.31
C ALA A 204 -9.98 2.66 13.90
N VAL A 205 -9.97 3.98 13.70
CA VAL A 205 -10.20 4.60 12.38
C VAL A 205 -9.09 4.24 11.39
N MET A 206 -7.81 4.27 11.82
CA MET A 206 -6.69 3.91 10.97
C MET A 206 -6.69 2.43 10.59
N SER A 207 -7.06 1.55 11.51
CA SER A 207 -7.23 0.12 11.25
C SER A 207 -8.35 -0.13 10.23
N GLN A 208 -9.50 0.56 10.36
CA GLN A 208 -10.59 0.47 9.39
C GLN A 208 -10.13 0.92 7.99
N LYS A 209 -9.44 2.05 7.90
CA LYS A 209 -8.90 2.56 6.64
C LYS A 209 -7.88 1.59 6.02
N THR A 210 -7.09 0.90 6.84
CA THR A 210 -6.15 -0.11 6.37
C THR A 210 -6.89 -1.30 5.78
N ALA A 211 -7.99 -1.76 6.40
CA ALA A 211 -8.83 -2.81 5.84
C ALA A 211 -9.45 -2.43 4.49
N GLU A 212 -9.88 -1.18 4.31
CA GLU A 212 -10.37 -0.66 3.02
C GLU A 212 -9.27 -0.68 1.94
N LEU A 213 -8.07 -0.18 2.26
CA LEU A 213 -6.94 -0.21 1.31
C LEU A 213 -6.55 -1.63 0.92
N VAL A 214 -6.65 -2.58 1.85
CA VAL A 214 -6.38 -3.99 1.59
C VAL A 214 -7.43 -4.60 0.65
N GLU A 215 -8.68 -4.15 0.72
CA GLU A 215 -9.74 -4.55 -0.21
C GLU A 215 -9.47 -4.05 -1.64
N ASP A 216 -9.01 -2.80 -1.78
CA ASP A 216 -8.55 -2.25 -3.07
C ASP A 216 -7.36 -3.04 -3.63
N ILE A 217 -6.39 -3.40 -2.79
CA ILE A 217 -5.26 -4.24 -3.19
C ILE A 217 -5.76 -5.61 -3.68
N SER A 218 -6.69 -6.22 -2.95
CA SER A 218 -7.26 -7.53 -3.31
C SER A 218 -7.92 -7.50 -4.68
N PHE A 219 -8.68 -6.43 -4.98
CA PHE A 219 -9.26 -6.22 -6.30
C PHE A 219 -8.21 -6.01 -7.40
N ALA A 220 -7.14 -5.26 -7.13
CA ALA A 220 -6.03 -5.09 -8.07
C ALA A 220 -5.26 -6.39 -8.31
N THR A 221 -5.09 -7.22 -7.27
CA THR A 221 -4.44 -8.53 -7.35
C THR A 221 -5.24 -9.51 -8.20
N GLU A 222 -6.57 -9.52 -8.08
CA GLU A 222 -7.43 -10.36 -8.94
C GLU A 222 -7.31 -9.97 -10.42
N GLN A 223 -7.26 -8.67 -10.72
CA GLN A 223 -7.01 -8.18 -12.07
C GLN A 223 -5.61 -8.55 -12.59
N GLN A 224 -4.59 -8.45 -11.73
CA GLN A 224 -3.23 -8.86 -12.09
C GLN A 224 -3.17 -10.36 -12.40
N LYS A 225 -3.86 -11.19 -11.61
CA LYS A 225 -3.97 -12.64 -11.85
C LYS A 225 -4.53 -12.93 -13.23
N ALA A 226 -5.68 -12.35 -13.56
CA ALA A 226 -6.29 -12.49 -14.88
C ALA A 226 -5.34 -11.99 -16.00
N GLY A 227 -4.66 -10.87 -15.78
CA GLY A 227 -3.65 -10.35 -16.70
C GLY A 227 -2.49 -11.32 -16.95
N THR A 228 -1.93 -11.92 -15.89
CA THR A 228 -0.88 -12.93 -16.01
C THR A 228 -1.34 -14.19 -16.73
N GLU A 229 -2.57 -14.65 -16.51
CA GLU A 229 -3.15 -15.80 -17.23
C GLU A 229 -3.30 -15.50 -18.73
N MET A 230 -3.76 -14.29 -19.10
CA MET A 230 -3.84 -13.89 -20.50
C MET A 230 -2.45 -13.82 -21.16
N VAL A 231 -1.44 -13.29 -20.47
CA VAL A 231 -0.08 -13.22 -21.02
C VAL A 231 0.52 -14.62 -21.14
N ALA A 232 0.26 -15.52 -20.18
CA ALA A 232 0.69 -16.91 -20.28
C ALA A 232 0.12 -17.59 -21.54
N ALA A 233 -1.18 -17.40 -21.81
CA ALA A 233 -1.83 -17.94 -23.01
C ALA A 233 -1.24 -17.35 -24.30
N ALA A 234 -0.98 -16.03 -24.33
CA ALA A 234 -0.36 -15.39 -25.49
C ALA A 234 1.07 -15.91 -25.74
N ILE A 235 1.84 -16.20 -24.70
CA ILE A 235 3.19 -16.77 -24.82
C ILE A 235 3.15 -18.21 -25.36
N ASP A 236 2.15 -19.01 -24.96
CA ASP A 236 1.94 -20.36 -25.50
C ASP A 236 1.59 -20.34 -27.00
N GLU A 237 0.77 -19.37 -27.43
CA GLU A 237 0.46 -19.14 -28.85
C GLU A 237 1.72 -18.72 -29.64
N ILE A 238 2.54 -17.81 -29.09
CA ILE A 238 3.80 -17.38 -29.72
C ILE A 238 4.79 -18.54 -29.81
N ALA A 239 4.83 -19.43 -28.81
CA ALA A 239 5.63 -20.65 -28.82
C ALA A 239 5.24 -21.54 -30.01
N THR A 240 3.93 -21.77 -30.17
CA THR A 240 3.37 -22.56 -31.26
C THR A 240 3.74 -21.96 -32.62
N ILE A 241 3.59 -20.64 -32.79
CA ILE A 241 3.95 -19.93 -34.04
C ILE A 241 5.45 -20.06 -34.34
N ALA A 242 6.31 -20.01 -33.33
CA ALA A 242 7.75 -20.17 -33.50
C ALA A 242 8.12 -21.59 -33.97
N GLU A 243 7.47 -22.62 -33.42
CA GLU A 243 7.63 -24.01 -33.85
C GLU A 243 7.15 -24.22 -35.29
N GLU A 244 5.97 -23.70 -35.64
CA GLU A 244 5.44 -23.75 -37.00
C GLU A 244 6.35 -23.03 -38.00
N SER A 245 6.87 -21.86 -37.64
CA SER A 245 7.79 -21.08 -38.47
C SER A 245 9.13 -21.79 -38.68
N ALA A 246 9.64 -22.46 -37.65
CA ALA A 246 10.84 -23.29 -37.76
C ALA A 246 10.60 -24.49 -38.69
N SER A 247 9.45 -25.17 -38.55
CA SER A 247 9.06 -26.29 -39.42
C SER A 247 8.90 -25.87 -40.88
N ALA A 248 8.16 -24.78 -41.14
CA ALA A 248 7.98 -24.22 -42.48
C ALA A 248 9.31 -23.75 -43.11
N SER A 249 10.24 -23.25 -42.30
CA SER A 249 11.58 -22.92 -42.75
C SER A 249 12.38 -24.16 -43.14
N GLN A 250 12.29 -25.25 -42.38
CA GLN A 250 12.94 -26.52 -42.70
C GLN A 250 12.41 -27.12 -44.02
N GLU A 251 11.10 -27.06 -44.23
CA GLU A 251 10.45 -27.51 -45.47
C GLU A 251 10.86 -26.62 -46.65
N SER A 252 10.85 -25.30 -46.46
CA SER A 252 11.30 -24.35 -47.48
C SER A 252 12.78 -24.54 -47.86
N ALA A 253 13.64 -24.83 -46.88
CA ALA A 253 15.05 -25.11 -47.13
C ALA A 253 15.22 -26.36 -48.00
N SER A 254 14.47 -27.42 -47.69
CA SER A 254 14.46 -28.67 -48.47
C SER A 254 13.96 -28.43 -49.90
N GLY A 255 12.90 -27.64 -50.07
CA GLY A 255 12.39 -27.27 -51.40
C GLY A 255 13.37 -26.40 -52.21
N VAL A 256 14.15 -25.52 -51.54
CA VAL A 256 15.21 -24.75 -52.19
C VAL A 256 16.37 -25.64 -52.65
N GLU A 257 16.74 -26.65 -51.88
CA GLU A 257 17.76 -27.64 -52.26
C GLU A 257 17.32 -28.43 -53.51
N GLU A 258 16.08 -28.92 -53.53
CA GLU A 258 15.50 -29.64 -54.68
C GLU A 258 15.39 -28.74 -55.92
N LEU A 259 14.97 -27.48 -55.74
CA LEU A 259 14.94 -26.49 -56.81
C LEU A 259 16.34 -26.25 -57.37
N THR A 260 17.36 -26.09 -56.51
CA THR A 260 18.75 -25.86 -56.92
C THR A 260 19.27 -27.04 -57.72
N ALA A 261 19.04 -28.28 -57.27
CA ALA A 261 19.42 -29.49 -58.00
C ALA A 261 18.73 -29.57 -59.38
N SER A 262 17.43 -29.31 -59.43
CA SER A 262 16.67 -29.29 -60.70
C SER A 262 17.20 -28.23 -61.68
N MET A 263 17.66 -27.08 -61.18
CA MET A 263 18.25 -26.02 -61.98
C MET A 263 19.64 -26.38 -62.51
N GLU A 264 20.45 -27.11 -61.75
CA GLU A 264 21.72 -27.65 -62.22
C GLU A 264 21.51 -28.65 -63.35
N GLU A 265 20.56 -29.59 -63.21
CA GLU A 265 20.18 -30.52 -64.27
C GLU A 265 19.69 -29.78 -65.53
N MET A 266 18.82 -28.78 -65.37
CA MET A 266 18.32 -27.99 -66.50
C MET A 266 19.44 -27.21 -67.20
N THR A 267 20.39 -26.68 -66.44
CA THR A 267 21.54 -25.94 -67.00
C THR A 267 22.45 -26.89 -67.77
N SER A 268 22.73 -28.08 -67.21
CA SER A 268 23.48 -29.14 -67.87
C SER A 268 22.81 -29.58 -69.18
N GLY A 269 21.50 -29.88 -69.15
CA GLY A 269 20.74 -30.28 -70.33
C GLY A 269 20.65 -29.18 -71.39
N ALA A 270 20.54 -27.91 -71.00
CA ALA A 270 20.58 -26.79 -71.93
C ALA A 270 21.96 -26.64 -72.62
N GLN A 271 23.04 -26.96 -71.90
CA GLN A 271 24.41 -26.92 -72.42
C GLN A 271 24.64 -28.06 -73.42
N GLU A 272 24.19 -29.27 -73.11
CA GLU A 272 24.20 -30.42 -74.02
C GLU A 272 23.36 -30.14 -75.28
N LEU A 273 22.18 -29.51 -75.13
CA LEU A 273 21.36 -29.10 -76.27
C LEU A 273 22.06 -28.03 -77.14
N SER A 274 22.81 -27.13 -76.52
CA SER A 274 23.60 -26.12 -77.23
C SER A 274 24.75 -26.77 -78.02
N GLU A 275 25.48 -27.71 -77.41
CA GLU A 275 26.55 -28.47 -78.08
C GLU A 275 26.01 -29.29 -79.26
N THR A 276 24.89 -29.99 -79.06
CA THR A 276 24.26 -30.76 -80.14
C THR A 276 23.75 -29.88 -81.27
N ALA A 277 23.20 -28.69 -80.97
CA ALA A 277 22.83 -27.71 -81.98
C ALA A 277 24.04 -27.18 -82.76
N GLU A 278 25.18 -26.94 -82.08
CA GLU A 278 26.43 -26.50 -82.70
C GLU A 278 27.05 -27.60 -83.58
N MET A 279 27.01 -28.86 -83.14
CA MET A 279 27.41 -30.02 -83.93
C MET A 279 26.52 -30.19 -85.18
N LEU A 280 25.19 -30.03 -85.03
CA LEU A 280 24.25 -30.04 -86.15
C LEU A 280 24.51 -28.90 -87.13
N HIS A 281 24.75 -27.68 -86.63
CA HIS A 281 25.11 -26.53 -87.47
C HIS A 281 26.40 -26.82 -88.25
N THR A 282 27.42 -27.36 -87.59
CA THR A 282 28.70 -27.69 -88.23
C THR A 282 28.51 -28.78 -89.29
N SER A 283 27.71 -29.80 -88.98
CA SER A 283 27.37 -30.88 -89.90
C SER A 283 26.62 -30.37 -91.14
N ILE A 284 25.63 -29.48 -90.97
CA ILE A 284 24.92 -28.83 -92.09
C ILE A 284 25.88 -27.92 -92.89
N GLY A 285 26.80 -27.22 -92.24
CA GLY A 285 27.82 -26.41 -92.92
C GLY A 285 28.78 -27.24 -93.78
N SER A 286 28.99 -28.51 -93.45
CA SER A 286 29.81 -29.45 -94.23
C SER A 286 29.10 -29.98 -95.49
N PHE A 287 27.77 -29.90 -95.55
CA PHE A 287 27.00 -30.19 -96.76
C PHE A 287 27.21 -29.07 -97.79
N ARG A 288 28.21 -29.24 -98.66
CA ARG A 288 28.31 -28.45 -99.89
C ARG A 288 27.12 -28.76 -100.79
N VAL A 289 26.25 -27.77 -100.98
CA VAL A 289 25.23 -27.78 -102.04
C VAL A 289 25.96 -27.61 -103.38
N SER A 290 26.35 -28.74 -103.98
CA SER A 290 26.88 -28.79 -105.33
C SER A 290 25.74 -28.60 -106.33
N GLY A 291 25.44 -27.35 -106.64
CA GLY A 291 24.47 -26.96 -107.66
C GLY A 291 24.60 -25.47 -108.00
N GLN A 292 25.57 -25.13 -108.84
CA GLN A 292 25.64 -23.83 -109.53
C GLN A 292 24.44 -23.66 -110.47
N HIS A 293 23.62 -22.61 -110.28
CA HIS A 293 23.24 -21.62 -111.32
C HIS A 293 22.24 -20.55 -110.80
N PRO A 294 22.07 -19.40 -111.48
CA PRO A 294 22.57 -18.09 -111.08
C PRO A 294 21.60 -17.25 -110.24
N SER A 295 22.18 -16.20 -109.65
CA SER A 295 21.55 -15.11 -108.90
C SER A 295 20.21 -14.66 -109.46
N ARG A 296 19.18 -14.74 -108.62
CA ARG A 296 17.94 -13.98 -108.79
C ARG A 296 17.85 -12.99 -107.64
N THR A 297 18.26 -11.75 -107.90
CA THR A 297 18.02 -10.60 -107.03
C THR A 297 16.51 -10.42 -106.88
N VAL A 298 15.96 -10.89 -105.76
CA VAL A 298 14.63 -10.48 -105.31
C VAL A 298 14.81 -9.59 -104.10
N ASN A 299 14.57 -8.32 -104.37
CA ASN A 299 14.56 -7.19 -103.47
C ASN A 299 13.64 -7.49 -102.26
N ARG A 300 14.22 -7.68 -101.06
CA ARG A 300 13.48 -7.72 -99.80
C ARG A 300 13.08 -6.27 -99.46
N PRO A 301 11.79 -5.92 -99.33
CA PRO A 301 11.46 -4.69 -98.64
C PRO A 301 11.79 -4.89 -97.15
N SER A 302 12.73 -4.08 -96.66
CA SER A 302 13.03 -3.91 -95.25
C SER A 302 11.76 -3.41 -94.54
N LYS A 303 11.05 -4.30 -93.86
CA LYS A 303 10.18 -3.87 -92.76
C LYS A 303 11.11 -3.45 -91.62
N THR A 304 11.50 -2.19 -91.63
CA THR A 304 11.95 -1.47 -90.45
C THR A 304 10.89 -1.74 -89.38
N ARG A 305 11.26 -2.49 -88.33
CA ARG A 305 10.47 -2.48 -87.09
C ARG A 305 10.56 -1.06 -86.58
N GLU A 306 9.51 -0.29 -86.83
CA GLU A 306 9.30 1.01 -86.22
C GLU A 306 9.35 0.79 -84.72
N ARG A 307 10.38 1.33 -84.07
CA ARG A 307 10.42 1.40 -82.62
C ARG A 307 9.20 2.21 -82.20
N LEU A 308 8.32 1.61 -81.41
CA LEU A 308 7.24 2.32 -80.72
C LEU A 308 7.82 3.59 -80.11
N ASN A 309 7.32 4.73 -80.60
CA ASN A 309 7.73 6.04 -80.16
C ASN A 309 7.23 6.22 -78.71
N ARG A 310 8.09 6.77 -77.84
CA ARG A 310 7.83 6.93 -76.40
C ARG A 310 6.62 7.84 -76.07
N LYS A 311 5.97 8.43 -77.08
CA LYS A 311 4.80 9.30 -76.93
C LYS A 311 3.47 8.55 -76.79
N ASP A 312 3.38 7.27 -77.17
CA ASP A 312 2.12 6.51 -77.02
C ASP A 312 1.99 5.82 -75.65
N ALA A 313 3.04 5.85 -74.82
CA ALA A 313 3.05 5.29 -73.47
C ALA A 313 2.33 6.18 -72.43
N THR A 314 2.02 7.43 -72.78
CA THR A 314 1.36 8.39 -71.87
C THR A 314 -0.17 8.43 -72.02
N GLU A 315 -0.75 7.80 -73.05
CA GLU A 315 -2.22 7.74 -73.26
C GLU A 315 -2.87 6.43 -72.79
N LEU A 316 -2.07 5.44 -72.37
CA LEU A 316 -2.56 4.15 -71.87
C LEU A 316 -3.43 4.24 -70.60
N PRO A 317 -3.15 5.13 -69.62
CA PRO A 317 -3.99 5.24 -68.43
C PRO A 317 -5.41 5.76 -68.75
N GLU A 318 -5.54 6.70 -69.69
CA GLU A 318 -6.82 7.35 -70.00
C GLU A 318 -7.77 6.46 -70.78
N LYS A 319 -7.25 5.70 -71.76
CA LYS A 319 -8.06 4.77 -72.56
C LYS A 319 -8.55 3.57 -71.73
N VAL A 320 -7.75 3.13 -70.75
CA VAL A 320 -8.14 2.06 -69.82
C VAL A 320 -9.17 2.59 -68.80
N ALA A 321 -9.00 3.81 -68.29
CA ALA A 321 -9.97 4.43 -67.39
C ALA A 321 -11.33 4.69 -68.08
N ALA A 322 -11.34 5.11 -69.35
CA ALA A 322 -12.56 5.28 -70.13
C ALA A 322 -13.30 3.94 -70.36
N SER A 323 -12.57 2.87 -70.68
CA SER A 323 -13.15 1.53 -70.87
C SER A 323 -13.70 0.93 -69.57
N LEU A 324 -13.09 1.22 -68.42
CA LEU A 324 -13.56 0.78 -67.11
C LEU A 324 -14.80 1.56 -66.64
N ARG A 325 -14.92 2.85 -66.99
CA ARG A 325 -16.12 3.67 -66.74
C ARG A 325 -17.32 3.23 -67.57
N GLU A 326 -17.13 2.86 -68.84
CA GLU A 326 -18.20 2.24 -69.66
C GLU A 326 -18.69 0.90 -69.10
N ARG A 327 -17.84 0.19 -68.35
CA ARG A 327 -18.19 -1.08 -67.67
C ARG A 327 -18.69 -0.90 -66.24
N GLY A 328 -18.89 0.33 -65.77
CA GLY A 328 -19.49 0.61 -64.46
C GLY A 328 -18.58 0.38 -63.26
N ILE A 329 -17.27 0.27 -63.46
CA ILE A 329 -16.29 0.06 -62.37
C ILE A 329 -15.80 1.43 -61.89
N LYS A 330 -16.09 1.80 -60.63
CA LYS A 330 -15.56 3.01 -60.00
C LYS A 330 -14.09 2.79 -59.63
N ILE A 331 -13.22 3.67 -60.12
CA ILE A 331 -11.81 3.72 -59.73
C ILE A 331 -11.71 4.82 -58.66
N ASP A 332 -11.28 4.47 -57.45
CA ASP A 332 -11.12 5.39 -56.32
C ASP A 332 -9.79 6.13 -56.51
N GLU A 333 -9.85 7.43 -56.79
CA GLU A 333 -8.66 8.28 -56.94
C GLU A 333 -8.20 8.73 -55.55
N GLY A 334 -7.48 7.84 -54.86
CA GLY A 334 -6.72 8.18 -53.66
C GLY A 334 -5.44 8.92 -54.03
N GLU A 335 -5.23 10.08 -53.38
CA GLU A 335 -4.09 10.99 -53.53
C GLU A 335 -2.74 10.28 -53.46
N VAL A 336 -1.83 10.65 -54.37
CA VAL A 336 -0.38 10.45 -54.28
C VAL A 336 0.27 11.78 -53.93
#